data_AF-A0A0M0JYW4-F1
#
_entry.id   AF-A0A0M0JYW4-F1
#
_cell.length_a   1.000
_cell.length_b   1.000
_cell.length_c   1.000
_cell.angle_alpha   90.00
_cell.angle_beta   90.00
_cell.angle_gamma   90.00
#
_symmetry.space_group_name_H-M   'P 1'
#
loop_
_entity.id
_entity.type
_entity.pdbx_description
1 polymer ?
#
loop_
_entity_poly.entity_id
_entity_poly.type
_entity_poly.pdbx_seq_one_letter_code
_entity_poly.pdbx_strand_id
1 'polypeptide(L)'
;MYVDDSGIVSIDDLVFDRDGAPVTRDGVQMRRAMLHFEVLKASMHELGLETCKEQPPSENLELLGVTLSLSEQRMRLAPGKRVKYAAMARDVVALKVVEREALLELLGRLNFAATFYPMGRQWLHAPWRALRAQYRTANGDVVVSAAIRAQLSRWILELENPEHEGVPTGTARAFPGAADPSALAIYADAALECADAGFCAWTVLDDEL
;
A
#
# COMPACT_ATOMS: atom_id res chain seq x y z
N MET A 1 -17.29 21.86 0.19
CA MET A 1 -16.74 20.85 -0.74
C MET A 1 -15.55 20.23 -0.04
N TYR A 2 -15.55 18.91 0.19
CA TYR A 2 -14.42 18.21 0.80
C TYR A 2 -13.52 17.74 -0.34
N VAL A 3 -12.35 18.35 -0.48
CA VAL A 3 -11.30 17.86 -1.38
C VAL A 3 -10.43 16.96 -0.51
N ASP A 4 -10.54 15.66 -0.74
CA ASP A 4 -9.69 14.65 -0.10
C ASP A 4 -8.30 14.64 -0.76
N ASP A 5 -7.34 13.91 -0.17
CA ASP A 5 -6.04 13.67 -0.77
C ASP A 5 -6.22 13.09 -2.19
N SER A 6 -5.66 13.77 -3.19
CA SER A 6 -5.79 13.37 -4.61
C SER A 6 -4.44 12.94 -5.18
N GLY A 7 -4.45 11.82 -5.90
CA GLY A 7 -3.36 11.38 -6.75
C GLY A 7 -3.73 11.60 -8.21
N ILE A 8 -2.81 12.13 -9.00
CA ILE A 8 -3.01 12.31 -10.44
C ILE A 8 -1.93 11.52 -11.17
N VAL A 9 -2.35 10.75 -12.17
CA VAL A 9 -1.46 10.09 -13.12
C VAL A 9 -1.56 10.83 -14.45
N SER A 10 -0.42 11.11 -15.06
CA SER A 10 -0.34 11.70 -16.39
C SER A 10 0.66 10.93 -17.24
N ILE A 11 0.38 10.84 -18.54
CA ILE A 11 1.39 10.44 -19.53
C ILE A 11 2.47 11.52 -19.55
N ASP A 12 3.74 11.10 -19.49
CA ASP A 12 4.91 11.97 -19.55
C ASP A 12 5.55 11.95 -20.94
N ASP A 13 4.80 12.43 -21.93
CA ASP A 13 5.23 12.59 -23.32
C ASP A 13 5.53 14.05 -23.67
N LEU A 14 6.27 14.24 -24.75
CA LEU A 14 6.58 15.56 -25.30
C LEU A 14 5.32 16.20 -25.87
N VAL A 15 5.18 17.51 -25.64
CA VAL A 15 4.02 18.28 -26.09
C VAL A 15 4.31 18.97 -27.42
N PHE A 16 3.35 18.88 -28.32
CA PHE A 16 3.32 19.53 -29.61
C PHE A 16 2.03 20.34 -29.74
N ASP A 17 2.08 21.45 -30.47
CA ASP A 17 0.90 22.24 -30.79
C ASP A 17 0.07 21.59 -31.91
N ARG A 18 -0.99 22.27 -32.34
CA ARG A 18 -1.90 21.78 -33.39
C ARG A 18 -1.22 21.60 -34.76
N ASP A 19 -0.13 22.31 -34.99
CA ASP A 19 0.63 22.31 -36.24
C ASP A 19 1.81 21.32 -36.16
N GLY A 20 1.96 20.63 -35.02
CA GLY A 20 3.02 19.67 -34.76
C GLY A 20 4.34 20.31 -34.32
N ALA A 21 4.36 21.62 -34.04
CA ALA A 21 5.56 22.28 -33.54
C ALA A 21 5.79 21.98 -32.05
N PRO A 22 7.04 21.81 -31.59
CA PRO A 22 7.35 21.60 -30.18
C PRO A 22 6.86 22.76 -29.30
N VAL A 23 6.13 22.45 -28.23
CA VAL A 23 5.79 23.45 -27.21
C VAL A 23 7.00 23.60 -26.28
N THR A 24 7.64 24.76 -26.28
CA THR A 24 8.86 25.02 -25.48
C THR A 24 8.66 26.13 -24.45
N ARG A 25 9.36 26.03 -23.31
CA ARG A 25 9.55 27.12 -22.34
C ARG A 25 11.03 27.23 -22.01
N ASP A 26 11.58 28.44 -22.09
CA ASP A 26 13.02 28.72 -21.86
C ASP A 26 13.96 27.81 -22.69
N GLY A 27 13.55 27.49 -23.92
CA GLY A 27 14.31 26.63 -24.83
C GLY A 27 14.21 25.12 -24.54
N VAL A 28 13.44 24.71 -23.53
CA VAL A 28 13.20 23.30 -23.20
C VAL A 28 11.82 22.88 -23.68
N GLN A 29 11.72 21.74 -24.38
CA GLN A 29 10.43 21.20 -24.78
C GLN A 29 9.65 20.71 -23.55
N MET A 30 8.39 21.15 -23.45
CA MET A 30 7.51 20.82 -22.35
C MET A 30 7.04 19.37 -22.44
N ARG A 31 6.87 18.76 -21.27
CA ARG A 31 6.24 17.45 -21.10
C ARG A 31 4.83 17.59 -20.55
N ARG A 32 3.93 16.72 -20.99
CA ARG A 32 2.50 16.81 -20.68
C ARG A 32 2.23 16.71 -19.18
N ALA A 33 2.91 15.81 -18.48
CA ALA A 33 2.75 15.64 -17.04
C ALA A 33 3.09 16.92 -16.26
N MET A 34 4.14 17.65 -16.66
CA MET A 34 4.48 18.93 -16.05
C MET A 34 3.42 19.99 -16.32
N LEU A 35 2.90 20.08 -17.55
CA LEU A 35 1.83 21.03 -17.86
C LEU A 35 0.54 20.73 -17.08
N HIS A 36 0.15 19.46 -16.95
CA HIS A 36 -0.99 19.07 -16.13
C HIS A 36 -0.80 19.43 -14.65
N PHE A 37 0.41 19.22 -14.12
CA PHE A 37 0.75 19.62 -12.75
C PHE A 37 0.62 21.14 -12.54
N GLU A 38 1.15 21.94 -13.46
CA GLU A 38 1.04 23.41 -13.40
C GLU A 38 -0.41 23.89 -13.50
N VAL A 39 -1.20 23.31 -14.41
CA VAL A 39 -2.62 23.61 -14.55
C VAL A 39 -3.37 23.29 -13.26
N LEU A 40 -3.12 22.12 -12.65
CA LEU A 40 -3.72 21.77 -11.36
C LEU A 40 -3.40 22.81 -10.29
N LYS A 41 -2.12 23.19 -10.15
CA LYS A 41 -1.71 24.19 -9.16
C LYS A 41 -2.38 25.53 -9.39
N ALA A 42 -2.44 25.99 -10.63
CA ALA A 42 -3.12 27.23 -10.99
C ALA A 42 -4.61 27.16 -10.66
N SER A 43 -5.30 26.07 -11.02
CA SER A 43 -6.71 25.87 -10.70
C SER A 43 -6.98 25.81 -9.21
N MET A 44 -6.13 25.17 -8.41
CA MET A 44 -6.27 25.16 -6.94
C MET A 44 -6.15 26.57 -6.36
N HIS A 45 -5.17 27.34 -6.84
CA HIS A 45 -5.01 28.74 -6.43
C HIS A 45 -6.21 29.61 -6.83
N GLU A 46 -6.74 29.47 -8.04
CA GLU A 46 -7.94 30.19 -8.50
C GLU A 46 -9.18 29.87 -7.66
N LEU A 47 -9.28 28.63 -7.15
CA LEU A 47 -10.33 28.21 -6.23
C LEU A 47 -10.11 28.68 -4.78
N GLY A 48 -9.03 29.41 -4.50
CA GLY A 48 -8.66 29.84 -3.15
C GLY A 48 -8.20 28.70 -2.24
N LEU A 49 -7.74 27.58 -2.83
CA LEU A 49 -7.21 26.43 -2.10
C LEU A 49 -5.68 26.53 -2.01
N GLU A 50 -5.18 26.62 -0.79
CA GLU A 50 -3.74 26.53 -0.55
C GLU A 50 -3.28 25.08 -0.64
N THR A 51 -2.15 24.87 -1.32
CA THR A 51 -1.49 23.57 -1.46
C THR A 51 -0.10 23.68 -0.83
N CYS A 52 0.31 22.70 -0.02
CA CYS A 52 1.60 22.71 0.68
C CYS A 52 2.36 21.36 0.66
N LYS A 53 1.84 20.38 -0.06
CA LYS A 53 2.37 19.00 -0.11
C LYS A 53 2.35 18.45 -1.53
N GLU A 54 2.25 19.31 -2.55
CA GLU A 54 2.27 18.83 -3.93
C GLU A 54 3.62 18.18 -4.24
N GLN A 55 3.55 17.05 -4.93
CA GLN A 55 4.71 16.40 -5.51
C GLN A 55 4.70 16.65 -7.02
N PRO A 56 5.78 17.19 -7.62
CA PRO A 56 5.88 17.29 -9.07
C PRO A 56 5.82 15.88 -9.71
N PRO A 57 5.54 15.79 -11.03
CA PRO A 57 5.57 14.52 -11.74
C PRO A 57 6.86 13.74 -11.45
N SER A 58 6.69 12.47 -11.06
CA SER A 58 7.78 11.58 -10.65
C SER A 58 7.36 10.14 -10.89
N GLU A 59 8.34 9.27 -11.07
CA GLU A 59 8.13 7.82 -11.12
C GLU A 59 7.77 7.21 -9.76
N ASN A 60 7.95 7.98 -8.68
CA ASN A 60 7.62 7.57 -7.32
C ASN A 60 6.57 8.51 -6.74
N LEU A 61 5.53 7.96 -6.13
CA LEU A 61 4.44 8.71 -5.50
C LEU A 61 4.21 8.19 -4.07
N GLU A 62 4.19 9.07 -3.08
CA GLU A 62 3.67 8.75 -1.76
C GLU A 62 2.26 9.32 -1.60
N LEU A 63 1.26 8.46 -1.46
CA LEU A 63 -0.14 8.86 -1.35
C LEU A 63 -0.86 8.00 -0.31
N LEU A 64 -1.62 8.63 0.59
CA LEU A 64 -2.39 7.95 1.65
C LEU A 64 -1.53 6.99 2.52
N GLY A 65 -0.23 7.30 2.65
CA GLY A 65 0.76 6.50 3.36
C GLY A 65 1.11 5.18 2.65
N VAL A 66 1.06 5.18 1.33
CA VAL A 66 1.53 4.12 0.44
C VAL A 66 2.58 4.73 -0.47
N THR A 67 3.67 4.01 -0.71
CA THR A 67 4.67 4.36 -1.70
C THR A 67 4.43 3.53 -2.96
N LEU A 68 4.18 4.20 -4.08
CA LEU A 68 4.09 3.64 -5.42
C LEU A 68 5.39 3.95 -6.16
N SER A 69 6.02 2.93 -6.75
CA SER A 69 7.20 3.09 -7.61
C SER A 69 6.91 2.48 -8.98
N LEU A 70 6.98 3.30 -10.02
CA LEU A 70 6.80 2.86 -11.41
C LEU A 70 8.04 2.16 -11.95
N SER A 71 9.24 2.60 -11.57
CA SER A 71 10.49 1.99 -12.00
C SER A 71 10.66 0.59 -11.44
N GLU A 72 10.28 0.38 -10.17
CA GLU A 72 10.29 -0.94 -9.53
C GLU A 72 9.01 -1.73 -9.80
N GLN A 73 7.96 -1.09 -10.31
CA GLN A 73 6.62 -1.67 -10.44
C GLN A 73 6.12 -2.29 -9.14
N ARG A 74 6.31 -1.56 -8.03
CA ARG A 74 5.94 -2.01 -6.68
C ARG A 74 5.13 -0.95 -5.94
N MET A 75 4.23 -1.45 -5.11
CA MET A 75 3.47 -0.68 -4.14
C MET A 75 3.78 -1.20 -2.73
N ARG A 76 4.16 -0.29 -1.83
CA ARG A 76 4.60 -0.62 -0.47
C ARG A 76 3.91 0.27 0.54
N LEU A 77 3.82 -0.21 1.78
CA LEU A 77 3.45 0.64 2.91
C LEU A 77 4.54 1.72 3.10
N ALA A 78 4.16 2.99 3.27
CA ALA A 78 5.12 4.07 3.45
C ALA A 78 6.08 3.81 4.63
N PRO A 79 7.38 4.15 4.52
CA PRO A 79 8.39 3.86 5.55
C PRO A 79 8.00 4.34 6.95
N GLY A 80 7.43 5.55 7.06
CA GLY A 80 6.98 6.09 8.34
C GLY A 80 5.86 5.26 9.00
N LYS A 81 4.93 4.72 8.20
CA LYS A 81 3.88 3.82 8.71
C LYS A 81 4.47 2.50 9.17
N ARG A 82 5.46 1.95 8.45
CA ARG A 82 6.14 0.70 8.83
C ARG A 82 6.80 0.81 10.20
N VAL A 83 7.61 1.85 10.41
CA VAL A 83 8.28 2.12 11.70
C VAL A 83 7.24 2.26 12.82
N LYS A 84 6.18 3.05 12.59
CA LYS A 84 5.12 3.27 13.57
C LYS A 84 4.41 1.97 13.93
N TYR A 85 4.02 1.16 12.94
CA TYR A 85 3.25 -0.06 13.18
C TYR A 85 4.11 -1.13 13.88
N ALA A 86 5.40 -1.22 13.52
CA ALA A 86 6.34 -2.10 14.19
C ALA A 86 6.50 -1.71 15.67
N ALA A 87 6.65 -0.41 15.98
CA ALA A 87 6.73 0.07 17.35
C ALA A 87 5.49 -0.29 18.17
N MET A 88 4.29 -0.01 17.64
CA MET A 88 3.03 -0.37 18.31
C MET A 88 2.90 -1.88 18.54
N ALA A 89 3.31 -2.70 17.57
CA ALA A 89 3.29 -4.16 17.72
C ALA A 89 4.28 -4.63 18.80
N ARG A 90 5.48 -4.03 18.90
CA ARG A 90 6.45 -4.33 19.96
C ARG A 90 5.90 -4.01 21.34
N ASP A 91 5.23 -2.87 21.48
CA ASP A 91 4.60 -2.47 22.74
C ASP A 91 3.57 -3.50 23.18
N VAL A 92 2.67 -3.95 22.28
CA VAL A 92 1.67 -4.99 22.60
C VAL A 92 2.34 -6.31 22.94
N VAL A 93 3.37 -6.73 22.21
CA VAL A 93 4.11 -7.97 22.49
C VAL A 93 4.79 -7.92 23.86
N ALA A 94 5.22 -6.76 24.36
CA ALA A 94 5.85 -6.67 25.67
C ALA A 94 4.86 -6.81 26.85
N LEU A 95 3.57 -6.56 26.62
CA LEU A 95 2.55 -6.55 27.66
C LEU A 95 2.01 -7.95 27.95
N LYS A 96 1.58 -8.21 29.19
CA LYS A 96 0.80 -9.42 29.54
C LYS A 96 -0.68 -9.29 29.16
N VAL A 97 -1.20 -8.08 29.26
CA VAL A 97 -2.58 -7.70 29.03
C VAL A 97 -2.56 -6.36 28.29
N VAL A 98 -3.39 -6.20 27.27
CA VAL A 98 -3.51 -4.99 26.46
C VAL A 98 -4.95 -4.49 26.47
N GLU A 99 -5.12 -3.17 26.55
CA GLU A 99 -6.43 -2.56 26.39
C GLU A 99 -7.04 -2.95 25.04
N ARG A 100 -8.33 -3.26 25.03
CA ARG A 100 -9.03 -3.66 23.82
C ARG A 100 -8.93 -2.62 22.71
N GLU A 101 -9.11 -1.33 23.01
CA GLU A 101 -9.09 -0.27 22.00
C GLU A 101 -7.70 -0.10 21.39
N ALA A 102 -6.65 -0.17 22.21
CA ALA A 102 -5.27 -0.17 21.73
C ALA A 102 -4.98 -1.35 20.79
N LEU A 103 -5.46 -2.55 21.13
CA LEU A 103 -5.33 -3.71 20.25
C LEU A 103 -6.16 -3.53 18.96
N LEU A 104 -7.38 -3.02 19.05
CA LEU A 104 -8.24 -2.77 17.89
C LEU A 104 -7.59 -1.77 16.92
N GLU A 105 -7.02 -0.69 17.45
CA GLU A 105 -6.30 0.30 16.66
C GLU A 105 -5.11 -0.32 15.92
N LEU A 106 -4.29 -1.10 16.61
CA LEU A 106 -3.16 -1.81 16.00
C LEU A 106 -3.66 -2.76 14.89
N LEU A 107 -4.70 -3.56 15.14
CA LEU A 107 -5.21 -4.51 14.15
C LEU A 107 -5.82 -3.81 12.94
N GLY A 108 -6.48 -2.67 13.10
CA GLY A 108 -6.94 -1.84 11.98
C GLY A 108 -5.79 -1.38 11.10
N ARG A 109 -4.70 -0.89 11.71
CA ARG A 109 -3.48 -0.45 11.02
C ARG A 109 -2.77 -1.61 10.30
N LEU A 110 -2.64 -2.76 10.95
CA LEU A 110 -2.03 -3.95 10.34
C LEU A 110 -2.93 -4.56 9.26
N ASN A 111 -4.26 -4.45 9.37
CA ASN A 111 -5.17 -4.90 8.33
C ASN A 111 -5.06 -4.03 7.06
N PHE A 112 -4.84 -2.73 7.22
CA PHE A 112 -4.44 -1.87 6.10
C PHE A 112 -3.07 -2.28 5.56
N ALA A 113 -2.07 -2.50 6.42
CA ALA A 113 -0.75 -2.95 5.97
C ALA A 113 -0.84 -4.27 5.18
N ALA A 114 -1.73 -5.20 5.56
CA ALA A 114 -1.89 -6.50 4.93
C ALA A 114 -2.27 -6.46 3.44
N THR A 115 -2.65 -5.31 2.88
CA THR A 115 -2.80 -5.16 1.42
C THR A 115 -1.47 -5.11 0.67
N PHE A 116 -0.36 -4.88 1.39
CA PHE A 116 0.99 -4.74 0.82
C PHE A 116 1.95 -5.84 1.28
N TYR A 117 1.50 -6.75 2.15
CA TYR A 117 2.30 -7.83 2.72
C TYR A 117 1.67 -9.16 2.33
N PRO A 118 2.32 -9.98 1.48
CA PRO A 118 1.89 -11.34 1.23
C PRO A 118 1.69 -12.08 2.57
N MET A 119 0.59 -12.81 2.70
CA MET A 119 0.17 -13.48 3.95
C MET A 119 -0.18 -12.60 5.15
N GLY A 120 -0.08 -11.27 5.06
CA GLY A 120 -0.27 -10.37 6.22
C GLY A 120 -1.58 -10.60 6.99
N ARG A 121 -2.66 -10.92 6.28
CA ARG A 121 -3.96 -11.24 6.89
C ARG A 121 -3.92 -12.48 7.79
N GLN A 122 -3.13 -13.49 7.44
CA GLN A 122 -3.03 -14.74 8.19
C GLN A 122 -2.35 -14.52 9.55
N TRP A 123 -1.40 -13.59 9.61
CA TRP A 123 -0.74 -13.17 10.84
C TRP A 123 -1.64 -12.25 11.71
N LEU A 124 -2.92 -12.11 11.40
CA LEU A 124 -3.87 -11.37 12.24
C LEU A 124 -4.94 -12.28 12.87
N HIS A 125 -4.94 -13.59 12.58
CA HIS A 125 -5.99 -14.49 13.05
C HIS A 125 -6.10 -14.58 14.58
N ALA A 126 -4.99 -14.84 15.28
CA ALA A 126 -4.99 -15.00 16.73
C ALA A 126 -5.37 -13.69 17.45
N PRO A 127 -4.81 -12.51 17.11
CA PRO A 127 -5.25 -11.24 17.66
C PRO A 127 -6.74 -10.94 17.40
N TRP A 128 -7.24 -11.13 16.17
CA TRP A 128 -8.65 -10.90 15.87
C TRP A 128 -9.58 -11.87 16.59
N ARG A 129 -9.16 -13.12 16.78
CA ARG A 129 -9.92 -14.10 17.55
C ARG A 129 -9.99 -13.69 19.03
N ALA A 130 -8.87 -13.24 19.60
CA ALA A 130 -8.82 -12.77 20.98
C ALA A 130 -9.70 -11.54 21.21
N LEU A 131 -9.73 -10.60 20.26
CA LEU A 131 -10.56 -9.40 20.36
C LEU A 131 -12.08 -9.71 20.32
N ARG A 132 -12.45 -10.78 19.60
CA ARG A 132 -13.83 -11.30 19.50
C ARG A 132 -14.22 -12.23 20.65
N ALA A 133 -13.26 -12.75 21.41
CA ALA A 133 -13.55 -13.64 22.53
C ALA A 133 -14.28 -12.89 23.66
N GLN A 134 -15.20 -13.60 24.31
CA GLN A 134 -15.96 -13.09 25.46
C GLN A 134 -15.19 -13.23 26.79
N TYR A 135 -14.16 -14.09 26.83
CA TYR A 135 -13.29 -14.27 28.00
C TYR A 135 -12.25 -13.14 28.07
N ARG A 136 -12.55 -12.11 28.87
CA ARG A 136 -11.70 -10.93 29.09
C ARG A 136 -11.31 -10.82 30.56
N THR A 137 -10.34 -9.96 30.87
CA THR A 137 -10.11 -9.57 32.26
C THR A 137 -11.36 -8.87 32.82
N ALA A 138 -11.44 -8.69 34.15
CA ALA A 138 -12.57 -7.99 34.77
C ALA A 138 -12.80 -6.58 34.19
N ASN A 139 -11.76 -5.96 33.62
CA ASN A 139 -11.81 -4.63 33.02
C ASN A 139 -12.08 -4.64 31.50
N GLY A 140 -12.25 -5.82 30.89
CA GLY A 140 -12.50 -5.95 29.45
C GLY A 140 -11.23 -5.97 28.59
N ASP A 141 -10.05 -6.09 29.20
CA ASP A 141 -8.77 -6.15 28.49
C ASP A 141 -8.51 -7.54 27.89
N VAL A 142 -7.61 -7.58 26.91
CA VAL A 142 -7.24 -8.79 26.18
C VAL A 142 -5.92 -9.35 26.71
N VAL A 143 -5.92 -10.63 27.07
CA VAL A 143 -4.69 -11.34 27.47
C VAL A 143 -3.82 -11.60 26.25
N VAL A 144 -2.56 -11.17 26.31
CA VAL A 144 -1.57 -11.32 25.22
C VAL A 144 -0.96 -12.73 25.26
N SER A 145 -1.65 -13.67 24.62
CA SER A 145 -1.27 -15.09 24.55
C SER A 145 0.00 -15.32 23.71
N ALA A 146 0.58 -16.52 23.82
CA ALA A 146 1.72 -16.93 23.00
C ALA A 146 1.43 -16.87 21.48
N ALA A 147 0.19 -17.20 21.07
CA ALA A 147 -0.22 -17.14 19.67
C ALA A 147 -0.29 -15.69 19.14
N ILE A 148 -0.78 -14.75 19.95
CA ILE A 148 -0.77 -13.32 19.61
C ILE A 148 0.67 -12.83 19.46
N ARG A 149 1.56 -13.19 20.40
CA ARG A 149 2.98 -12.81 20.35
C ARG A 149 3.64 -13.33 19.09
N ALA A 150 3.49 -14.61 18.77
CA ALA A 150 4.09 -15.20 17.58
C ALA A 150 3.69 -14.47 16.29
N GLN A 151 2.39 -14.16 16.15
CA GLN A 151 1.87 -13.47 14.97
C GLN A 151 2.28 -12.00 14.90
N LEU A 152 2.25 -11.26 16.02
CA LEU A 152 2.75 -9.88 16.06
C LEU A 152 4.27 -9.80 15.87
N SER A 153 5.04 -10.76 16.38
CA SER A 153 6.47 -10.88 16.10
C SER A 153 6.75 -11.11 14.62
N ARG A 154 5.92 -11.88 13.91
CA ARG A 154 6.03 -12.01 12.46
C ARG A 154 5.78 -10.66 11.75
N TRP A 155 4.76 -9.92 12.18
CA TRP A 155 4.52 -8.57 11.67
C TRP A 155 5.70 -7.62 11.91
N ILE A 156 6.28 -7.64 13.11
CA ILE A 156 7.44 -6.80 13.45
C ILE A 156 8.60 -7.08 12.50
N LEU A 157 8.95 -8.36 12.29
CA LEU A 157 10.02 -8.78 11.39
C LEU A 157 9.83 -8.23 9.97
N GLU A 158 8.62 -8.36 9.43
CA GLU A 158 8.31 -7.94 8.06
C GLU A 158 8.21 -6.41 7.91
N LEU A 159 7.66 -5.73 8.91
CA LEU A 159 7.58 -4.26 8.91
C LEU A 159 8.98 -3.64 9.02
N GLU A 160 9.90 -4.29 9.72
CA GLU A 160 11.28 -3.83 9.90
C GLU A 160 12.19 -4.14 8.70
N ASN A 161 11.88 -5.14 7.87
CA ASN A 161 12.69 -5.51 6.71
C ASN A 161 12.70 -4.40 5.64
N PRO A 162 13.74 -3.54 5.53
CA PRO A 162 13.72 -2.40 4.61
C PRO A 162 13.48 -2.82 3.16
N GLU A 163 13.97 -4.01 2.80
CA GLU A 163 13.89 -4.62 1.47
C GLU A 163 12.57 -5.36 1.19
N HIS A 164 11.53 -5.18 2.02
CA HIS A 164 10.25 -5.84 1.78
C HIS A 164 9.70 -5.50 0.38
N GLU A 165 9.43 -6.54 -0.42
CA GLU A 165 9.09 -6.39 -1.84
C GLU A 165 7.79 -5.62 -2.07
N GLY A 166 6.85 -5.69 -1.13
CA GLY A 166 5.53 -5.09 -1.26
C GLY A 166 4.61 -5.95 -2.11
N VAL A 167 3.81 -5.30 -2.95
CA VAL A 167 2.99 -5.95 -3.97
C VAL A 167 3.27 -5.33 -5.33
N PRO A 168 3.15 -6.10 -6.43
CA PRO A 168 3.30 -5.54 -7.77
C PRO A 168 2.28 -4.44 -8.03
N THR A 169 2.69 -3.39 -8.75
CA THR A 169 1.72 -2.48 -9.37
C THR A 169 0.97 -3.27 -10.43
N GLY A 170 -0.34 -3.07 -10.53
CA GLY A 170 -1.20 -3.81 -11.47
C GLY A 170 -0.98 -3.49 -12.96
N THR A 171 0.23 -3.17 -13.35
CA THR A 171 0.61 -2.78 -14.69
C THR A 171 0.95 -4.02 -15.49
N ALA A 172 -0.07 -4.69 -16.04
CA ALA A 172 0.15 -5.55 -17.19
C ALA A 172 0.24 -4.66 -18.43
N ARG A 173 1.34 -4.73 -19.19
CA ARG A 173 1.50 -3.99 -20.46
C ARG A 173 0.42 -4.34 -21.49
N ALA A 174 -0.20 -5.51 -21.35
CA ALA A 174 -1.44 -5.92 -21.98
C ALA A 174 -2.32 -6.63 -20.95
N PHE A 175 -3.63 -6.37 -20.94
CA PHE A 175 -4.56 -7.21 -20.17
C PHE A 175 -4.53 -8.60 -20.80
N PRO A 176 -4.16 -9.66 -20.07
CA PRO A 176 -3.98 -10.95 -20.71
C PRO A 176 -5.34 -11.46 -21.22
N GLY A 177 -5.31 -12.17 -22.35
CA GLY A 177 -6.52 -12.79 -22.89
C GLY A 177 -7.13 -13.73 -21.84
N ALA A 178 -8.46 -13.88 -21.83
CA ALA A 178 -9.15 -14.71 -20.82
C ALA A 178 -8.70 -16.18 -20.77
N ALA A 179 -7.98 -16.66 -21.79
CA ALA A 179 -7.43 -18.01 -21.91
C ALA A 179 -5.89 -18.05 -21.89
N ASP A 180 -5.24 -16.92 -21.58
CA ASP A 180 -3.80 -16.82 -21.55
C ASP A 180 -3.24 -17.62 -20.36
N PRO A 181 -2.38 -18.63 -20.58
CA PRO A 181 -1.81 -19.43 -19.51
C PRO A 181 -0.88 -18.64 -18.56
N SER A 182 -0.43 -17.44 -18.95
CA SER A 182 0.28 -16.50 -18.07
C SER A 182 -0.66 -15.67 -17.18
N ALA A 183 -1.97 -15.69 -17.46
CA ALA A 183 -3.02 -15.09 -16.64
C ALA A 183 -3.45 -16.05 -15.54
N LEU A 184 -2.74 -16.03 -14.42
CA LEU A 184 -3.10 -16.84 -13.27
C LEU A 184 -4.11 -16.11 -12.38
N ALA A 185 -5.36 -16.55 -12.42
CA ALA A 185 -6.32 -16.28 -11.34
C ALA A 185 -6.17 -17.38 -10.28
N ILE A 186 -5.41 -17.12 -9.22
CA ILE A 186 -5.31 -18.05 -8.09
C ILE A 186 -6.60 -17.93 -7.25
N TYR A 187 -7.47 -18.94 -7.36
CA TYR A 187 -8.56 -19.16 -6.42
C TYR A 187 -8.06 -20.12 -5.33
N ALA A 188 -7.92 -19.65 -4.10
CA ALA A 188 -7.46 -20.49 -2.98
C ALA A 188 -8.35 -20.30 -1.75
N ASP A 189 -8.81 -21.43 -1.21
CA ASP A 189 -9.48 -21.55 0.09
C ASP A 189 -8.43 -21.73 1.19
N ALA A 190 -8.66 -21.10 2.34
CA ALA A 190 -7.68 -20.96 3.41
C ALA A 190 -7.62 -22.22 4.29
N ALA A 191 -6.81 -23.20 3.91
CA ALA A 191 -6.37 -24.26 4.82
C ALA A 191 -4.94 -23.99 5.31
N LEU A 192 -4.81 -23.68 6.60
CA LEU A 192 -3.60 -23.22 7.29
C LEU A 192 -2.45 -24.25 7.39
N GLU A 193 -2.56 -25.44 6.77
CA GLU A 193 -1.64 -26.57 6.99
C GLU A 193 -1.30 -27.39 5.72
N CYS A 194 -1.25 -26.77 4.54
CA CYS A 194 -0.79 -27.45 3.33
C CYS A 194 0.49 -26.80 2.77
N ALA A 195 1.47 -27.63 2.39
CA ALA A 195 2.70 -27.19 1.73
C ALA A 195 2.45 -26.52 0.36
N ASP A 196 1.23 -26.64 -0.18
CA ASP A 196 0.78 -26.07 -1.46
C ASP A 196 -0.25 -24.92 -1.29
N ALA A 197 -0.32 -24.30 -0.11
CA ALA A 197 -1.24 -23.17 0.12
C ALA A 197 -0.77 -21.90 -0.63
N GLY A 198 -1.33 -21.67 -1.81
CA GLY A 198 -1.03 -20.51 -2.68
C GLY A 198 -1.70 -19.20 -2.24
N PHE A 199 -1.00 -18.08 -2.43
CA PHE A 199 -1.42 -16.75 -2.00
C PHE A 199 -1.95 -15.88 -3.15
N CYS A 200 -2.86 -14.97 -2.82
CA CYS A 200 -3.39 -13.99 -3.76
C CYS A 200 -2.46 -12.76 -3.83
N ALA A 201 -1.55 -12.78 -4.80
CA ALA A 201 -1.07 -11.61 -5.50
C ALA A 201 -1.19 -11.98 -6.99
N TRP A 202 -1.84 -11.13 -7.78
CA TRP A 202 -1.89 -11.35 -9.22
C TRP A 202 -0.62 -10.74 -9.83
N THR A 203 0.01 -11.47 -10.73
CA THR A 203 1.21 -11.04 -11.46
C THR A 203 1.29 -11.81 -12.78
N VAL A 204 1.92 -11.23 -13.80
CA VAL A 204 2.19 -11.90 -15.08
C VAL A 204 3.56 -12.55 -14.96
N LEU A 205 3.67 -13.84 -15.30
CA LEU A 205 4.85 -14.65 -14.96
C LEU A 205 6.04 -14.45 -15.92
N ASP A 206 5.80 -14.16 -17.20
CA ASP A 206 6.85 -14.05 -18.22
C ASP A 206 6.53 -12.89 -19.18
N ASP A 207 7.34 -11.84 -19.15
CA ASP A 207 7.20 -10.64 -19.99
C ASP A 207 8.05 -10.85 -21.27
N GLU A 208 7.41 -11.21 -22.40
CA GLU A 208 7.73 -10.74 -23.77
C GLU A 208 6.71 -11.29 -24.79
N LEU A 209 6.48 -10.49 -25.85
CA LEU A 209 5.54 -10.69 -26.97
C LEU A 209 5.78 -11.96 -27.79
#